data_AF-A0A1H8VSK9-F1
#
_entry.id   AF-A0A1H8VSK9-F1
#
_cell.length_a   1.000
_cell.length_b   1.000
_cell.length_c   1.000
_cell.angle_alpha   90.00
_cell.angle_beta   90.00
_cell.angle_gamma   90.00
#
_symmetry.space_group_name_H-M   'P 1'
#
loop_
_entity.id
_entity.type
_entity.pdbx_description
1 polymer ?
#
loop_
_entity_poly.entity_id
_entity_poly.type
_entity_poly.pdbx_seq_one_letter_code
_entity_poly.pdbx_strand_id
1 'polypeptide(L)'
;MRSSARFVATTSAVLWLAMVGTAEAGCKSGYVWRDARDGDGVCVTPDERDIAKRQNANGPNNRTAAGGNTCRSGYVWREAWVGDTVCVTPTERAATKEQNAMNAQHSTPVAATQPPPPPPPPAPARNNTAYQSYARSAVNDFNQGIGHQECVKKVKADIPGRWHDDFNRHYDWCVTAPTAARNSESSIRDKLLLGCRARSVL
;
A
#
# COMPACT_ATOMS: atom_id res chain seq x y z
N MET A 1 -78.61 -16.51 -13.98
CA MET A 1 -77.86 -15.36 -14.54
C MET A 1 -77.83 -14.24 -13.51
N ARG A 2 -76.65 -13.95 -12.95
CA ARG A 2 -76.17 -12.69 -12.35
C ARG A 2 -74.93 -13.05 -11.52
N SER A 3 -73.77 -13.07 -12.17
CA SER A 3 -72.47 -13.19 -11.50
C SER A 3 -72.04 -11.81 -11.01
N SER A 4 -71.75 -11.72 -9.72
CA SER A 4 -71.09 -10.58 -9.09
C SER A 4 -69.68 -11.00 -8.68
N ALA A 5 -68.65 -10.38 -9.26
CA ALA A 5 -67.27 -10.44 -8.79
C ALA A 5 -66.64 -9.07 -9.06
N ARG A 6 -66.65 -8.18 -8.06
CA ARG A 6 -65.55 -7.86 -7.13
C ARG A 6 -64.34 -7.22 -7.81
N PHE A 7 -64.23 -5.91 -7.65
CA PHE A 7 -63.04 -5.09 -7.91
C PHE A 7 -61.88 -5.55 -7.02
N VAL A 8 -60.71 -5.78 -7.62
CA VAL A 8 -59.44 -5.95 -6.91
C VAL A 8 -58.66 -4.64 -7.05
N ALA A 9 -58.50 -3.93 -5.94
CA ALA A 9 -57.62 -2.76 -5.85
C ALA A 9 -56.18 -3.24 -5.73
N THR A 10 -55.36 -2.94 -6.74
CA THR A 10 -53.91 -3.18 -6.70
C THR A 10 -53.22 -2.02 -6.00
N THR A 11 -52.88 -2.17 -4.73
CA THR A 11 -51.98 -1.24 -4.03
C THR A 11 -50.54 -1.58 -4.39
N SER A 12 -49.92 -0.80 -5.29
CA SER A 12 -48.49 -0.86 -5.56
C SER A 12 -47.71 -0.31 -4.36
N ALA A 13 -47.17 -1.20 -3.53
CA ALA A 13 -46.17 -0.84 -2.54
C ALA A 13 -44.83 -0.63 -3.25
N VAL A 14 -44.35 0.61 -3.31
CA VAL A 14 -42.98 0.93 -3.73
C VAL A 14 -42.04 0.45 -2.62
N LEU A 15 -41.47 -0.73 -2.81
CA LEU A 15 -40.49 -1.32 -1.91
C LEU A 15 -39.17 -0.57 -2.10
N TRP A 16 -38.91 0.43 -1.26
CA TRP A 16 -37.59 1.05 -1.14
C TRP A 16 -36.63 -0.01 -0.57
N LEU A 17 -35.93 -0.73 -1.44
CA LEU A 17 -34.72 -1.45 -1.04
C LEU A 17 -33.68 -0.41 -0.65
N ALA A 18 -33.65 -0.04 0.63
CA ALA A 18 -32.43 0.48 1.22
C ALA A 18 -31.39 -0.64 1.07
N MET A 19 -30.42 -0.44 0.18
CA MET A 19 -29.22 -1.27 0.13
C MET A 19 -28.50 -1.07 1.46
N VAL A 20 -28.79 -1.93 2.43
CA VAL A 20 -28.00 -2.01 3.66
C VAL A 20 -26.66 -2.57 3.22
N GLY A 21 -25.69 -1.68 2.98
CA GLY A 21 -24.30 -2.07 2.88
C GLY A 21 -23.96 -2.83 4.16
N THR A 22 -23.67 -4.11 4.03
CA THR A 22 -23.12 -4.89 5.14
C THR A 22 -21.88 -4.16 5.59
N ALA A 23 -21.85 -3.65 6.81
CA ALA A 23 -20.59 -3.23 7.41
C ALA A 23 -19.70 -4.48 7.40
N GLU A 24 -18.74 -4.54 6.46
CA GLU A 24 -17.81 -5.67 6.36
C GLU A 24 -17.18 -5.88 7.73
N ALA A 25 -17.22 -7.13 8.21
CA ALA A 25 -16.81 -7.51 9.57
C ALA A 25 -15.42 -6.94 9.89
N GLY A 26 -15.38 -5.91 10.74
CA GLY A 26 -14.15 -5.19 11.08
C GLY A 26 -14.26 -3.67 11.00
N CYS A 27 -15.17 -3.11 10.20
CA CYS A 27 -15.40 -1.66 10.12
C CYS A 27 -16.69 -1.24 10.81
N LYS A 28 -16.67 -0.06 11.46
CA LYS A 28 -17.86 0.59 12.02
C LYS A 28 -18.86 0.90 10.91
N SER A 29 -20.14 1.00 11.26
CA SER A 29 -21.19 1.42 10.33
C SER A 29 -20.80 2.72 9.61
N GLY A 30 -20.96 2.74 8.28
CA GLY A 30 -20.54 3.85 7.41
C GLY A 30 -19.11 3.78 6.88
N TYR A 31 -18.31 2.79 7.32
CA TYR A 31 -16.94 2.57 6.86
C TYR A 31 -16.80 1.21 6.17
N VAL A 32 -15.84 1.14 5.25
CA VAL A 32 -15.50 -0.04 4.45
C VAL A 32 -13.98 -0.22 4.38
N TRP A 33 -13.49 -1.42 4.09
CA TRP A 33 -12.06 -1.61 3.83
C TRP A 33 -11.61 -0.82 2.60
N ARG A 34 -10.49 -0.12 2.72
CA ARG A 34 -9.88 0.70 1.65
C ARG A 34 -9.53 -0.15 0.43
N ASP A 35 -9.17 -1.42 0.64
CA ASP A 35 -9.00 -2.42 -0.42
C ASP A 35 -8.15 -1.91 -1.60
N ALA A 36 -7.08 -1.18 -1.29
CA ALA A 36 -6.14 -0.71 -2.31
C ALA A 36 -5.16 -1.82 -2.73
N ARG A 37 -5.18 -2.96 -2.05
CA ARG A 37 -4.57 -4.23 -2.45
C ARG A 37 -5.20 -5.36 -1.64
N ASP A 38 -4.93 -6.59 -2.03
CA ASP A 38 -5.23 -7.76 -1.22
C ASP A 38 -4.66 -7.62 0.20
N GLY A 39 -5.55 -7.71 1.20
CA GLY A 39 -5.20 -7.59 2.61
C GLY A 39 -5.14 -6.15 3.16
N ASP A 40 -5.53 -5.13 2.38
CA ASP A 40 -5.65 -3.75 2.86
C ASP A 40 -6.95 -3.51 3.64
N GLY A 41 -6.95 -3.91 4.92
CA GLY A 41 -8.08 -3.80 5.84
C GLY A 41 -8.26 -2.45 6.52
N VAL A 42 -7.68 -1.36 6.00
CA VAL A 42 -7.83 -0.01 6.58
C VAL A 42 -9.26 0.47 6.39
N CYS A 43 -9.99 0.77 7.46
CA CYS A 43 -11.37 1.27 7.41
C CYS A 43 -11.41 2.76 7.01
N VAL A 44 -12.06 3.04 5.87
CA VAL A 44 -12.23 4.38 5.28
C VAL A 44 -13.68 4.58 4.83
N THR A 45 -14.05 5.78 4.42
CA THR A 45 -15.35 6.02 3.79
C THR A 45 -15.43 5.35 2.40
N PRO A 46 -16.64 5.06 1.88
CA PRO A 46 -16.80 4.53 0.53
C PRO A 46 -16.14 5.39 -0.57
N ASP A 47 -16.23 6.72 -0.47
CA ASP A 47 -15.60 7.63 -1.43
C ASP A 47 -14.08 7.51 -1.42
N GLU A 48 -13.47 7.36 -0.24
CA GLU A 48 -12.03 7.16 -0.08
C GLU A 48 -11.54 5.82 -0.62
N ARG A 49 -12.35 4.76 -0.52
CA ARG A 49 -12.10 3.47 -1.18
C ARG A 49 -12.03 3.66 -2.69
N ASP A 50 -12.98 4.41 -3.26
CA ASP A 50 -12.99 4.68 -4.69
C ASP A 50 -11.84 5.60 -5.14
N ILE A 51 -11.43 6.56 -4.30
CA ILE A 51 -10.20 7.34 -4.51
C ILE A 51 -8.99 6.41 -4.57
N ALA A 52 -8.83 5.48 -3.62
CA ALA A 52 -7.70 4.57 -3.60
C ALA A 52 -7.63 3.67 -4.84
N LYS A 53 -8.77 3.20 -5.34
CA LYS A 53 -8.84 2.45 -6.62
C LYS A 53 -8.46 3.32 -7.81
N ARG A 54 -8.92 4.57 -7.87
CA ARG A 54 -8.50 5.53 -8.91
C ARG A 54 -7.01 5.82 -8.86
N GLN A 55 -6.42 5.92 -7.68
CA GLN A 55 -4.98 6.10 -7.51
C GLN A 55 -4.21 4.89 -8.04
N ASN A 56 -4.66 3.66 -7.74
CA ASN A 56 -4.04 2.44 -8.31
C ASN A 56 -4.12 2.42 -9.84
N ALA A 57 -5.29 2.73 -10.41
CA ALA A 57 -5.50 2.76 -11.85
C ALA A 57 -4.67 3.85 -12.55
N ASN A 58 -4.52 5.02 -11.93
CA ASN A 58 -3.77 6.15 -12.49
C ASN A 58 -2.28 6.13 -12.14
N GLY A 59 -1.85 5.31 -11.18
CA GLY A 59 -0.46 5.18 -10.75
C GLY A 59 0.52 5.02 -11.92
N PRO A 60 0.26 4.14 -12.90
CA PRO A 60 1.10 4.01 -14.09
C PRO A 60 1.24 5.29 -14.92
N ASN A 61 0.16 6.08 -15.06
CA ASN A 61 0.16 7.35 -15.82
C ASN A 61 0.98 8.46 -15.13
N ASN A 62 1.24 8.29 -13.84
CA ASN A 62 2.01 9.23 -13.02
C ASN A 62 3.50 8.85 -12.88
N ARG A 63 3.94 7.79 -13.59
CA ARG A 63 5.34 7.36 -13.61
C ARG A 63 6.12 8.04 -14.73
N THR A 64 7.45 8.00 -14.63
CA THR A 64 8.32 8.40 -15.75
C THR A 64 8.26 7.36 -16.87
N ALA A 65 8.49 7.81 -18.11
CA ALA A 65 8.55 6.93 -19.27
C ALA A 65 9.77 5.97 -19.25
N ALA A 66 10.75 6.25 -18.38
CA ALA A 66 11.97 5.44 -18.21
C ALA A 66 11.73 4.05 -17.59
N GLY A 67 10.47 3.72 -17.24
CA GLY A 67 10.10 2.45 -16.62
C GLY A 67 10.31 2.43 -15.10
N GLY A 68 9.89 1.33 -14.47
CA GLY A 68 9.97 1.15 -13.02
C GLY A 68 8.88 1.89 -12.24
N ASN A 69 9.18 2.23 -10.98
CA ASN A 69 8.24 2.86 -10.05
C ASN A 69 8.50 4.37 -9.85
N THR A 70 9.42 4.98 -10.62
CA THR A 70 9.79 6.39 -10.43
C THR A 70 8.63 7.31 -10.81
N CYS A 71 8.24 8.20 -9.91
CA CYS A 71 7.18 9.18 -10.17
C CYS A 71 7.69 10.34 -11.02
N ARG A 72 6.83 10.83 -11.94
CA ARG A 72 7.09 12.05 -12.71
C ARG A 72 7.13 13.27 -11.78
N SER A 73 7.71 14.38 -12.27
CA SER A 73 7.72 15.64 -11.52
C SER A 73 6.32 16.04 -11.06
N GLY A 74 6.19 16.45 -9.79
CA GLY A 74 4.91 16.77 -9.15
C GLY A 74 4.19 15.57 -8.50
N TYR A 75 4.70 14.35 -8.65
CA TYR A 75 4.15 13.14 -8.06
C TYR A 75 5.14 12.47 -7.10
N VAL A 76 4.60 11.74 -6.13
CA VAL A 76 5.33 11.01 -5.08
C VAL A 76 4.71 9.64 -4.88
N TRP A 77 5.47 8.70 -4.30
CA TRP A 77 4.89 7.44 -3.85
C TRP A 77 3.84 7.70 -2.77
N ARG A 78 2.71 6.99 -2.88
CA ARG A 78 1.58 7.12 -1.97
C ARG A 78 1.89 6.62 -0.56
N GLU A 79 2.80 5.67 -0.40
CA GLU A 79 3.29 5.22 0.91
C GLU A 79 2.16 4.78 1.86
N ALA A 80 1.08 4.18 1.35
CA ALA A 80 -0.02 3.63 2.16
C ALA A 80 0.44 2.46 3.05
N TRP A 81 1.48 1.75 2.62
CA TRP A 81 2.18 0.72 3.37
C TRP A 81 3.61 0.66 2.84
N VAL A 82 4.45 -0.14 3.52
CA VAL A 82 5.82 -0.38 3.06
C VAL A 82 5.79 -1.06 1.68
N GLY A 83 6.41 -0.43 0.68
CA GLY A 83 6.40 -0.93 -0.70
C GLY A 83 5.24 -0.42 -1.57
N ASP A 84 4.35 0.42 -1.05
CA ASP A 84 3.35 1.11 -1.88
C ASP A 84 4.01 2.18 -2.75
N THR A 85 4.22 1.83 -4.01
CA THR A 85 4.88 2.66 -5.03
C THR A 85 3.91 3.23 -6.06
N VAL A 86 2.63 3.32 -5.71
CA VAL A 86 1.64 4.01 -6.54
C VAL A 86 1.97 5.51 -6.56
N CYS A 87 2.13 6.08 -7.75
CA CYS A 87 2.47 7.50 -7.91
C CYS A 87 1.20 8.36 -7.81
N VAL A 88 1.16 9.23 -6.81
CA VAL A 88 0.06 10.15 -6.49
C VAL A 88 0.60 11.55 -6.23
N THR A 89 -0.28 12.53 -6.09
CA THR A 89 0.10 13.89 -5.67
C THR A 89 0.54 13.90 -4.19
N PRO A 90 1.33 14.89 -3.74
CA PRO A 90 1.69 15.04 -2.33
C PRO A 90 0.49 15.13 -1.39
N THR A 91 -0.60 15.77 -1.83
CA THR A 91 -1.86 15.88 -1.07
C THR A 91 -2.53 14.53 -0.90
N GLU A 92 -2.60 13.72 -1.95
CA GLU A 92 -3.15 12.36 -1.90
C GLU A 92 -2.34 11.46 -0.96
N ARG A 93 -1.01 11.56 -0.98
CA ARG A 93 -0.15 10.86 -0.02
C ARG A 93 -0.46 11.27 1.42
N ALA A 94 -0.70 12.56 1.68
CA ALA A 94 -1.06 13.03 3.01
C ALA A 94 -2.42 12.47 3.46
N ALA A 95 -3.43 12.48 2.58
CA ALA A 95 -4.74 11.89 2.85
C ALA A 95 -4.65 10.38 3.14
N THR A 96 -3.83 9.64 2.40
CA THR A 96 -3.61 8.21 2.69
C THR A 96 -2.98 7.97 4.06
N LYS A 97 -2.04 8.82 4.49
CA LYS A 97 -1.46 8.72 5.84
C LYS A 97 -2.49 8.99 6.93
N GLU A 98 -3.40 9.93 6.69
CA GLU A 98 -4.53 10.21 7.57
C GLU A 98 -5.47 9.02 7.69
N GLN A 99 -5.83 8.38 6.56
CA GLN A 99 -6.65 7.18 6.54
C GLN A 99 -6.06 6.05 7.39
N ASN A 100 -4.75 5.84 7.29
CA ASN A 100 -4.06 4.85 8.12
C ASN A 100 -4.09 5.22 9.61
N ALA A 101 -3.92 6.50 9.94
CA ALA A 101 -3.97 6.99 11.32
C ALA A 101 -5.38 6.86 11.94
N MET A 102 -6.42 7.05 11.12
CA MET A 102 -7.82 6.99 11.53
C MET A 102 -8.40 5.57 11.55
N ASN A 103 -7.68 4.57 11.04
CA ASN A 103 -8.15 3.18 10.95
C ASN A 103 -8.76 2.68 12.27
N ALA A 104 -8.04 2.83 13.39
CA ALA A 104 -8.49 2.39 14.71
C ALA A 104 -9.79 3.07 15.17
N GLN A 105 -10.03 4.31 14.72
CA GLN A 105 -11.27 5.03 14.99
C GLN A 105 -12.43 4.53 14.13
N HIS A 106 -12.15 3.95 12.97
CA HIS A 106 -13.14 3.47 12.00
C HIS A 106 -13.36 1.95 12.09
N SER A 107 -12.52 1.20 12.79
CA SER A 107 -12.71 -0.23 13.02
C SER A 107 -13.68 -0.52 14.17
N THR A 108 -14.52 -1.56 14.02
CA THR A 108 -15.25 -2.11 15.16
C THR A 108 -14.27 -2.84 16.09
N PRO A 109 -14.47 -2.80 17.42
CA PRO A 109 -13.82 -3.73 18.32
C PRO A 109 -14.40 -5.13 18.10
N VAL A 110 -13.96 -5.84 17.06
CA VAL A 110 -14.20 -7.28 16.95
C VAL A 110 -13.11 -7.96 17.78
N ALA A 111 -13.50 -8.96 18.58
CA ALA A 111 -12.60 -9.75 19.40
C ALA A 111 -11.29 -10.04 18.66
N ALA A 112 -10.22 -9.48 19.22
CA ALA A 112 -8.85 -9.62 18.77
C ALA A 112 -8.45 -11.09 18.67
N THR A 113 -8.49 -11.67 17.48
CA THR A 113 -7.60 -12.80 17.15
C THR A 113 -6.30 -12.33 16.52
N GLN A 114 -6.18 -11.04 16.20
CA GLN A 114 -4.90 -10.37 16.08
C GLN A 114 -4.85 -9.26 17.13
N PRO A 115 -3.86 -9.29 18.05
CA PRO A 115 -3.54 -8.09 18.82
C PRO A 115 -3.37 -6.94 17.82
N PRO A 116 -3.86 -5.73 18.09
CA PRO A 116 -3.30 -4.57 17.39
C PRO A 116 -1.79 -4.67 17.56
N PRO A 117 -0.97 -4.49 16.50
CA PRO A 117 0.45 -4.36 16.72
C PRO A 117 0.61 -3.33 17.84
N PRO A 118 1.38 -3.63 18.91
CA PRO A 118 1.64 -2.63 19.94
C PRO A 118 2.02 -1.35 19.20
N PRO A 119 1.50 -0.16 19.58
CA PRO A 119 1.97 1.08 18.97
C PRO A 119 3.49 0.95 19.00
N PRO A 120 4.17 0.96 17.83
CA PRO A 120 5.61 0.85 17.85
C PRO A 120 6.06 1.91 18.85
N PRO A 121 6.82 1.55 19.91
CA PRO A 121 7.41 2.58 20.76
C PRO A 121 7.98 3.59 19.79
N PRO A 122 7.62 4.90 19.89
CA PRO A 122 7.83 5.85 18.81
C PRO A 122 9.22 5.58 18.26
N ALA A 123 9.26 4.98 17.06
CA ALA A 123 10.53 4.47 16.55
C ALA A 123 11.43 5.69 16.61
N PRO A 124 12.56 5.64 17.35
CA PRO A 124 13.33 6.84 17.66
C PRO A 124 13.43 7.60 16.36
N ALA A 125 12.91 8.84 16.35
CA ALA A 125 12.56 9.52 15.10
C ALA A 125 13.75 9.35 14.16
N ARG A 126 13.54 8.60 13.06
CA ARG A 126 14.62 8.15 12.18
C ARG A 126 15.07 9.30 11.30
N ASN A 127 15.46 10.40 11.92
CA ASN A 127 15.63 11.73 11.38
C ASN A 127 16.93 11.90 10.60
N ASN A 128 17.81 10.89 10.62
CA ASN A 128 19.03 10.92 9.83
C ASN A 128 18.71 10.64 8.36
N THR A 129 18.67 11.70 7.56
CA THR A 129 18.35 11.66 6.13
C THR A 129 19.27 10.73 5.33
N ALA A 130 20.54 10.55 5.72
CA ALA A 130 21.45 9.64 5.02
C ALA A 130 21.05 8.17 5.22
N TYR A 131 20.70 7.78 6.44
CA TYR A 131 20.24 6.42 6.75
C TYR A 131 18.86 6.15 6.15
N GLN A 132 17.98 7.16 6.15
CA GLN A 132 16.71 7.06 5.42
C GLN A 132 16.94 6.84 3.91
N SER A 133 17.86 7.58 3.30
CA SER A 133 18.13 7.48 1.86
C SER A 133 18.68 6.11 1.48
N TYR A 134 19.60 5.57 2.29
CA TYR A 134 20.08 4.21 2.14
C TYR A 134 18.93 3.19 2.21
N ALA A 135 18.10 3.26 3.24
CA ALA A 135 17.03 2.29 3.46
C ALA A 135 15.96 2.35 2.35
N ARG A 136 15.63 3.55 1.85
CA ARG A 136 14.73 3.71 0.68
C ARG A 136 15.34 3.10 -0.57
N SER A 137 16.62 3.34 -0.83
CA SER A 137 17.32 2.75 -1.99
C SER A 137 17.31 1.22 -1.92
N ALA A 138 17.61 0.63 -0.76
CA ALA A 138 17.63 -0.82 -0.59
C ALA A 138 16.27 -1.48 -0.84
N VAL A 139 15.18 -0.89 -0.35
CA VAL A 139 13.82 -1.36 -0.61
C VAL A 139 13.44 -1.20 -2.08
N ASN A 140 13.80 -0.09 -2.71
CA ASN A 140 13.56 0.13 -4.13
C ASN A 140 14.24 -0.92 -5.00
N ASP A 141 15.49 -1.26 -4.68
CA ASP A 141 16.29 -2.22 -5.42
C ASP A 141 15.75 -3.64 -5.27
N PHE A 142 15.31 -4.01 -4.07
CA PHE A 142 14.59 -5.26 -3.86
C PHE A 142 13.32 -5.33 -4.71
N ASN A 143 12.48 -4.28 -4.67
CA ASN A 143 11.23 -4.21 -5.41
C ASN A 143 11.45 -4.26 -6.94
N GLN A 144 12.48 -3.58 -7.44
CA GLN A 144 12.90 -3.64 -8.83
C GLN A 144 13.32 -5.06 -9.21
N GLY A 145 14.11 -5.72 -8.36
CA GLY A 145 14.54 -7.09 -8.57
C GLY A 145 13.38 -8.10 -8.61
N ILE A 146 12.47 -8.06 -7.64
CA ILE A 146 11.34 -9.01 -7.62
C ILE A 146 10.31 -8.76 -8.74
N GLY A 147 10.30 -7.57 -9.33
CA GLY A 147 9.48 -7.23 -10.50
C GLY A 147 9.99 -7.79 -11.83
N HIS A 148 11.21 -8.35 -11.85
CA HIS A 148 11.80 -8.94 -13.06
C HIS A 148 11.98 -10.46 -12.88
N GLN A 149 11.30 -11.25 -13.72
CA GLN A 149 11.35 -12.73 -13.65
C GLN A 149 12.78 -13.29 -13.62
N GLU A 150 13.69 -12.71 -14.40
CA GLU A 150 15.11 -13.10 -14.47
C GLU A 150 15.91 -12.77 -13.20
N CYS A 151 15.42 -11.85 -12.39
CA CYS A 151 16.10 -11.39 -11.19
C CYS A 151 15.58 -12.05 -9.91
N VAL A 152 14.32 -12.51 -9.89
CA VAL A 152 13.65 -13.10 -8.73
C VAL A 152 14.48 -14.22 -8.08
N LYS A 153 15.09 -15.12 -8.87
CA LYS A 153 15.89 -16.22 -8.32
C LYS A 153 17.17 -15.74 -7.62
N LYS A 154 17.81 -14.69 -8.13
CA LYS A 154 19.04 -14.12 -7.54
C LYS A 154 18.74 -13.28 -6.30
N VAL A 155 17.70 -12.45 -6.37
CA VAL A 155 17.27 -11.59 -5.24
C VAL A 155 16.74 -12.42 -4.07
N LYS A 156 16.03 -13.52 -4.35
CA LYS A 156 15.54 -14.44 -3.29
C LYS A 156 16.63 -15.37 -2.74
N ALA A 157 17.72 -15.60 -3.47
CA ALA A 157 18.80 -16.53 -3.08
C ALA A 157 19.97 -15.85 -2.35
N ASP A 158 20.11 -14.53 -2.45
CA ASP A 158 21.09 -13.77 -1.67
C ASP A 158 20.80 -13.93 -0.17
N ILE A 159 21.83 -14.28 0.62
CA ILE A 159 21.87 -14.61 2.08
C ILE A 159 20.55 -14.33 2.83
N PRO A 160 20.00 -15.30 3.61
CA PRO A 160 18.61 -15.32 4.08
C PRO A 160 18.19 -14.02 4.79
N GLY A 161 17.65 -13.09 4.01
CA GLY A 161 17.10 -11.83 4.49
C GLY A 161 18.07 -10.65 4.57
N ARG A 162 19.08 -10.55 3.68
CA ARG A 162 19.83 -9.30 3.47
C ARG A 162 19.05 -8.30 2.62
N TRP A 163 18.40 -8.75 1.54
CA TRP A 163 17.59 -7.90 0.67
C TRP A 163 16.12 -8.29 0.79
N HIS A 164 15.34 -7.34 1.30
CA HIS A 164 13.91 -7.47 1.55
C HIS A 164 13.26 -6.08 1.45
N ASP A 165 11.93 -6.06 1.45
CA ASP A 165 11.10 -4.86 1.43
C ASP A 165 11.02 -4.12 2.78
N ASP A 166 11.49 -4.72 3.88
CA ASP A 166 11.48 -4.10 5.20
C ASP A 166 12.47 -2.92 5.33
N PHE A 167 11.94 -1.70 5.22
CA PHE A 167 12.67 -0.45 5.44
C PHE A 167 13.38 -0.40 6.81
N ASN A 168 12.80 -1.01 7.84
CA ASN A 168 13.30 -0.90 9.20
C ASN A 168 14.60 -1.65 9.42
N ARG A 169 14.69 -2.88 8.94
CA ARG A 169 15.94 -3.65 8.98
C ARG A 169 17.05 -2.99 8.18
N HIS A 170 16.74 -2.34 7.05
CA HIS A 170 17.75 -1.60 6.27
C HIS A 170 18.26 -0.37 7.02
N TYR A 171 17.37 0.40 7.65
CA TYR A 171 17.77 1.56 8.44
C TYR A 171 18.63 1.16 9.64
N ASP A 172 18.21 0.14 10.41
CA ASP A 172 18.91 -0.30 11.62
C ASP A 172 20.30 -0.88 11.30
N TRP A 173 20.43 -1.58 10.17
CA TRP A 173 21.72 -1.98 9.65
C TRP A 173 22.57 -0.76 9.25
N CYS A 174 21.97 0.23 8.57
CA CYS A 174 22.70 1.43 8.12
C CYS A 174 23.28 2.25 9.28
N VAL A 175 22.58 2.30 10.42
CA VAL A 175 23.02 2.99 11.64
C VAL A 175 24.30 2.39 12.20
N THR A 176 24.46 1.07 12.08
CA THR A 176 25.60 0.33 12.68
C THR A 176 26.69 -0.01 11.68
N ALA A 177 26.42 0.09 10.37
CA ALA A 177 27.35 -0.26 9.31
C ALA A 177 28.38 0.86 9.01
N PRO A 178 29.68 0.53 8.91
CA PRO A 178 30.68 1.47 8.41
C PRO A 178 30.35 1.98 7.00
N THR A 179 30.72 3.23 6.68
CA THR A 179 30.47 3.84 5.36
C THR A 179 30.98 2.96 4.20
N ALA A 180 32.16 2.35 4.35
CA ALA A 180 32.70 1.43 3.35
C ALA A 180 31.80 0.20 3.11
N ALA A 181 31.21 -0.35 4.17
CA ALA A 181 30.29 -1.48 4.07
C ALA A 181 28.99 -1.09 3.35
N ARG A 182 28.47 0.12 3.62
CA ARG A 182 27.27 0.67 2.96
C ARG A 182 27.49 0.90 1.47
N ASN A 183 28.66 1.42 1.10
CA ASN A 183 29.04 1.64 -0.30
C ASN A 183 29.22 0.31 -1.04
N SER A 184 29.88 -0.66 -0.40
CA SER A 184 30.06 -2.00 -0.96
C SER A 184 28.72 -2.70 -1.18
N GLU A 185 27.85 -2.68 -0.17
CA GLU A 185 26.49 -3.24 -0.25
C GLU A 185 25.70 -2.62 -1.41
N SER A 186 25.73 -1.29 -1.54
CA SER A 186 24.99 -0.59 -2.60
C SER A 186 25.53 -0.96 -3.99
N SER A 187 26.86 -1.12 -4.14
CA SER A 187 27.46 -1.59 -5.39
C SER A 187 27.08 -3.03 -5.74
N ILE A 188 26.88 -3.89 -4.74
CA ILE A 188 26.40 -5.26 -4.95
C ILE A 188 24.95 -5.23 -5.46
N ARG A 189 24.08 -4.38 -4.88
CA ARG A 189 22.71 -4.12 -5.37
C ARG A 189 22.68 -3.70 -6.83
N ASP A 190 23.48 -2.70 -7.18
CA ASP A 190 23.60 -2.24 -8.56
C ASP A 190 24.01 -3.36 -9.51
N LYS A 191 25.07 -4.10 -9.19
CA LYS A 191 25.60 -5.17 -10.05
C LYS A 191 24.59 -6.30 -10.24
N LEU A 192 23.86 -6.68 -9.19
CA LEU A 192 22.85 -7.73 -9.30
C LEU A 192 21.71 -7.31 -10.23
N LEU A 193 21.21 -6.07 -10.06
CA LEU A 193 20.12 -5.55 -10.88
C LEU A 193 20.52 -5.33 -12.34
N LEU A 194 21.75 -4.90 -12.60
CA LEU A 194 22.30 -4.83 -13.96
C LEU A 194 22.44 -6.22 -14.58
N GLY A 195 22.96 -7.19 -13.82
CA GLY A 195 23.17 -8.56 -14.29
C GLY A 195 21.88 -9.31 -14.65
N CYS A 196 20.75 -8.89 -14.10
CA CYS A 196 19.43 -9.47 -14.39
C CYS A 196 18.52 -8.54 -15.23
N ARG A 197 19.06 -7.44 -15.75
CA ARG A 197 18.32 -6.43 -16.55
C ARG A 197 17.14 -5.78 -15.81
N ALA A 198 17.10 -5.85 -14.49
CA ALA A 198 16.14 -5.12 -13.68
C ALA A 198 16.52 -3.63 -13.59
N ARG A 199 17.80 -3.30 -13.83
CA ARG A 199 18.35 -1.94 -13.96
C ARG A 199 19.10 -1.81 -15.28
N SER A 200 19.08 -0.63 -15.87
CA SER A 200 19.89 -0.28 -17.05
C SER A 200 20.90 0.80 -16.67
N VAL A 201 22.11 0.70 -17.19
CA VAL A 201 23.05 1.83 -17.23
C VAL A 201 22.55 2.79 -18.31
N LEU A 202 22.40 4.06 -17.93
CA LEU A 202 22.17 5.15 -18.89
C LEU A 202 23.44 5.42 -19.70
#